data_AF-A0A7C5UIS9-F1
#
_entry.id   AF-A0A7C5UIS9-F1
#
_cell.length_a   1.000
_cell.length_b   1.000
_cell.length_c   1.000
_cell.angle_alpha   90.00
_cell.angle_beta   90.00
_cell.angle_gamma   90.00
#
_symmetry.space_group_name_H-M   'P 1'
#
loop_
_entity.id
_entity.type
_entity.pdbx_description
1 polymer ?
#
loop_
_entity_poly.entity_id
_entity_poly.type
_entity_poly.pdbx_seq_one_letter_code
_entity_poly.pdbx_strand_id
1 'polypeptide(L)'
;MPLPTKLDLLRKETYRVYKTGIAFYDAARLIGVAHLFFGTASAEVEDKGAFWEIRGIKIDRDKRQVEWVIEHLNPTNKERQLFVKWNDIVSFFMEHDYNKRTGRRESLKAEYDAALQIGTRGPDPLAKPEVLAPRSTGEKRKHFQDYFQEVAAATVGRAFAARVINRTKRQTDEMYILPIFEERFVLSGFLEYTRSFSHSSGGYTAAVLAALSILLDLIAKPLPVVDFVYTREVKGPTRQPIFSGSGYLGLRHLCAIWWKAVQEQRQELLALFRNFRNFLNQTSNPNTDEQVQSLARWVADFVANPSVNALEKIEQLKARIFASSQNQNKMGYYDANKLLSKGELIKEVRAMMQPDLPEVPLEVSKAVAKALGFDEKGWMNQFTRLENATNFSQFIQQVERIISRGYYREQQEEGKELNIQQALSKARDLANSLREMAKNLQDEKTFRAWKAIFLLDVLSRARIRRTPSEAVETTAPEGAEEIQTLEEG
;
A
#
# COMPACT_ATOMS: atom_id res chain seq x y z
N MET A 1 -52.22 12.69 -8.83
CA MET A 1 -51.35 13.29 -7.80
C MET A 1 -50.37 14.21 -8.50
N PRO A 2 -50.22 15.49 -8.10
CA PRO A 2 -49.22 16.35 -8.70
C PRO A 2 -47.81 15.87 -8.28
N LEU A 3 -46.86 15.88 -9.21
CA LEU A 3 -45.46 15.62 -8.92
C LEU A 3 -44.93 16.72 -7.97
N PRO A 4 -44.07 16.39 -7.00
CA PRO A 4 -43.51 17.39 -6.10
C PRO A 4 -42.71 18.45 -6.87
N THR A 5 -42.94 19.72 -6.56
CA THR A 5 -42.21 20.86 -7.12
C THR A 5 -40.72 20.76 -6.75
N LYS A 6 -39.87 20.68 -7.78
CA LYS A 6 -38.41 20.72 -7.71
C LYS A 6 -37.93 22.04 -7.11
N LEU A 7 -37.67 22.14 -5.81
CA LEU A 7 -36.68 23.06 -5.20
C LEU A 7 -36.48 22.83 -3.70
N ASP A 8 -37.50 22.40 -2.95
CA ASP A 8 -37.37 22.12 -1.51
C ASP A 8 -36.59 20.82 -1.19
N LEU A 9 -36.41 19.95 -2.19
CA LEU A 9 -35.66 18.68 -2.10
C LEU A 9 -34.13 18.83 -2.08
N LEU A 10 -33.58 20.05 -2.11
CA LEU A 10 -32.14 20.33 -2.19
C LEU A 10 -31.65 21.33 -1.15
N ARG A 11 -32.25 21.38 0.05
CA ARG A 11 -31.71 22.23 1.12
C ARG A 11 -30.34 21.70 1.55
N LYS A 12 -29.29 22.41 1.18
CA LYS A 12 -27.94 22.13 1.67
C LYS A 12 -27.87 22.54 3.14
N GLU A 13 -27.47 21.61 4.01
CA GLU A 13 -27.14 21.89 5.40
C GLU A 13 -25.63 22.01 5.56
N THR A 14 -25.21 22.77 6.58
CA THR A 14 -23.80 22.98 6.91
C THR A 14 -23.55 22.54 8.34
N TYR A 15 -22.48 21.79 8.56
CA TYR A 15 -22.03 21.35 9.87
C TYR A 15 -20.56 21.72 10.06
N ARG A 16 -20.16 21.92 11.33
CA ARG A 16 -18.79 22.28 11.71
C ARG A 16 -18.16 21.21 12.61
N VAL A 17 -16.95 20.79 12.24
CA VAL A 17 -16.11 19.88 13.03
C VAL A 17 -14.84 20.60 13.46
N TYR A 18 -14.71 20.87 14.75
CA TYR A 18 -13.58 21.60 15.32
C TYR A 18 -12.39 20.68 15.57
N LYS A 19 -11.19 21.09 15.15
CA LYS A 19 -9.97 20.27 15.26
C LYS A 19 -9.50 20.20 16.71
N THR A 20 -9.13 19.01 17.18
CA THR A 20 -8.58 18.80 18.53
C THR A 20 -7.05 18.70 18.55
N GLY A 21 -6.43 18.52 17.38
CA GLY A 21 -5.00 18.24 17.27
C GLY A 21 -4.64 16.76 17.44
N ILE A 22 -5.66 15.89 17.56
CA ILE A 22 -5.50 14.43 17.57
C ILE A 22 -5.84 13.92 16.18
N ALA A 23 -4.82 13.70 15.35
CA ALA A 23 -4.99 13.57 13.90
C ALA A 23 -5.97 12.45 13.48
N PHE A 24 -5.87 11.24 14.05
CA PHE A 24 -6.81 10.16 13.74
C PHE A 24 -8.23 10.46 14.23
N TYR A 25 -8.39 11.01 15.45
CA TYR A 25 -9.69 11.36 16.00
C TYR A 25 -10.37 12.47 15.19
N ASP A 26 -9.60 13.48 14.76
CA ASP A 26 -10.08 14.57 13.93
C ASP A 26 -10.56 14.05 12.56
N ALA A 27 -9.78 13.20 11.90
CA ALA A 27 -10.17 12.57 10.64
C ALA A 27 -11.42 11.68 10.78
N ALA A 28 -11.49 10.89 11.86
CA ALA A 28 -12.65 10.05 12.15
C ALA A 28 -13.90 10.91 12.38
N ARG A 29 -13.81 12.03 13.10
CA ARG A 29 -14.97 12.92 13.29
C ARG A 29 -15.40 13.58 11.98
N LEU A 30 -14.47 14.05 11.16
CA LEU A 30 -14.77 14.63 9.86
C LEU A 30 -15.57 13.67 8.97
N ILE A 31 -15.03 12.45 8.78
CA ILE A 31 -15.69 11.40 8.00
C ILE A 31 -17.01 10.99 8.64
N GLY A 32 -17.03 10.89 9.98
CA GLY A 32 -18.20 10.54 10.77
C GLY A 32 -19.36 11.50 10.59
N VAL A 33 -19.13 12.81 10.73
CA VAL A 33 -20.16 13.85 10.54
C VAL A 33 -20.66 13.85 9.10
N ALA A 34 -19.77 13.74 8.11
CA ALA A 34 -20.20 13.63 6.71
C ALA A 34 -21.16 12.45 6.49
N HIS A 35 -20.84 11.26 7.03
CA HIS A 35 -21.67 10.07 6.88
C HIS A 35 -22.89 10.03 7.81
N LEU A 36 -22.88 10.74 8.93
CA LEU A 36 -24.03 10.86 9.83
C LEU A 36 -25.15 11.68 9.20
N PHE A 37 -24.81 12.82 8.59
CA PHE A 37 -25.82 13.80 8.14
C PHE A 37 -26.09 13.79 6.64
N PHE A 38 -25.08 13.45 5.82
CA PHE A 38 -25.22 13.41 4.37
C PHE A 38 -25.24 11.97 3.84
N GLY A 39 -24.83 11.01 4.66
CA GLY A 39 -24.96 9.60 4.35
C GLY A 39 -24.17 9.18 3.12
N THR A 40 -24.87 8.76 2.07
CA THR A 40 -24.26 8.44 0.77
C THR A 40 -24.25 9.63 -0.20
N ALA A 41 -24.95 10.72 0.11
CA ALA A 41 -24.86 11.94 -0.69
C ALA A 41 -23.47 12.56 -0.57
N SER A 42 -23.14 13.35 -1.59
CA SER A 42 -21.92 14.14 -1.63
C SER A 42 -21.94 15.22 -0.56
N ALA A 43 -20.85 15.31 0.19
CA ALA A 43 -20.56 16.34 1.16
C ALA A 43 -19.31 17.11 0.72
N GLU A 44 -19.47 18.39 0.43
CA GLU A 44 -18.39 19.34 0.19
C GLU A 44 -17.72 19.66 1.52
N VAL A 45 -16.42 19.43 1.63
CA VAL A 45 -15.61 19.74 2.81
C VAL A 45 -14.66 20.88 2.46
N GLU A 46 -14.60 21.88 3.34
CA GLU A 46 -13.64 22.98 3.27
C GLU A 46 -12.92 23.15 4.61
N ASP A 47 -11.60 23.17 4.59
CA ASP A 47 -10.76 23.47 5.75
C ASP A 47 -10.71 24.98 6.01
N LYS A 48 -11.14 25.41 7.20
CA LYS A 48 -11.13 26.81 7.66
C LYS A 48 -10.03 27.08 8.70
N GLY A 49 -9.01 26.22 8.76
CA GLY A 49 -7.92 26.31 9.73
C GLY A 49 -8.30 25.63 11.04
N ALA A 50 -9.12 26.28 11.87
CA ALA A 50 -9.49 25.76 13.20
C ALA A 50 -10.60 24.68 13.18
N PHE A 51 -11.37 24.61 12.11
CA PHE A 51 -12.46 23.66 11.92
C PHE A 51 -12.65 23.35 10.43
N TRP A 52 -13.36 22.25 10.14
CA TRP A 52 -13.87 21.95 8.81
C TRP A 52 -15.34 22.36 8.70
N GLU A 53 -15.71 23.00 7.59
CA GLU A 53 -17.11 23.14 7.18
C GLU A 53 -17.48 22.01 6.24
N ILE A 54 -18.57 21.31 6.55
CA ILE A 54 -19.09 20.20 5.77
C ILE A 54 -20.48 20.58 5.29
N ARG A 55 -20.66 20.67 3.97
CA ARG A 55 -21.89 21.12 3.32
C ARG A 55 -22.43 20.03 2.41
N GLY A 56 -23.72 19.73 2.48
CA GLY A 56 -24.29 18.66 1.66
C GLY A 56 -25.81 18.69 1.67
N ILE A 57 -26.41 17.91 0.77
CA ILE A 57 -27.86 17.71 0.77
C ILE A 57 -28.18 16.79 1.93
N LYS A 58 -29.01 17.27 2.86
CA LYS A 58 -29.45 16.46 3.99
C LYS A 58 -30.16 15.21 3.49
N ILE A 59 -29.73 14.05 3.97
CA ILE A 59 -30.47 12.81 3.82
C ILE A 59 -30.95 12.42 5.22
N ASP A 60 -32.26 12.23 5.38
CA ASP A 60 -32.80 11.64 6.59
C ASP A 60 -32.32 10.18 6.68
N ARG A 61 -31.25 9.95 7.45
CA ARG A 61 -30.73 8.61 7.66
C ARG A 61 -31.61 7.84 8.63
N ASP A 62 -31.97 6.63 8.20
CA ASP A 62 -32.48 5.60 9.10
C ASP A 62 -31.35 5.18 10.06
N LYS A 63 -31.66 5.16 11.36
CA LYS A 63 -30.80 4.67 12.44
C LYS A 63 -30.18 3.30 12.12
N ARG A 64 -30.90 2.46 11.38
CA ARG A 64 -30.42 1.14 10.90
C ARG A 64 -29.16 1.22 10.03
N GLN A 65 -29.00 2.28 9.22
CA GLN A 65 -27.79 2.45 8.41
C GLN A 65 -26.58 2.81 9.26
N VAL A 66 -26.78 3.62 10.30
CA VAL A 66 -25.71 3.97 11.25
C VAL A 66 -25.31 2.73 12.04
N GLU A 67 -26.27 1.95 12.51
CA GLU A 67 -26.04 0.65 13.16
C GLU A 67 -25.24 -0.29 12.25
N TRP A 68 -25.67 -0.47 10.99
CA TRP A 68 -24.95 -1.29 10.01
C TRP A 68 -23.49 -0.84 9.81
N VAL A 69 -23.24 0.47 9.73
CA VAL A 69 -21.87 1.01 9.62
C VAL A 69 -21.05 0.64 10.86
N ILE A 70 -21.54 0.93 12.07
CA ILE A 70 -20.75 0.71 13.29
C ILE A 70 -20.59 -0.78 13.64
N GLU A 71 -21.48 -1.67 13.20
CA GLU A 71 -21.34 -3.12 13.42
C GLU A 71 -20.03 -3.68 12.85
N HIS A 72 -19.44 -3.04 11.84
CA HIS A 72 -18.11 -3.39 11.32
C HIS A 72 -17.00 -3.34 12.38
N LEU A 73 -17.17 -2.52 13.42
CA LEU A 73 -16.24 -2.41 14.52
C LEU A 73 -16.42 -3.49 15.60
N ASN A 74 -17.48 -4.31 15.53
CA ASN A 74 -17.97 -5.12 16.65
C ASN A 74 -18.16 -4.26 17.91
N PRO A 75 -19.08 -3.27 17.86
CA PRO A 75 -19.16 -2.21 18.86
C PRO A 75 -19.57 -2.77 20.22
N THR A 76 -19.05 -2.19 21.29
CA THR A 76 -19.47 -2.53 22.65
C THR A 76 -20.86 -1.97 22.94
N ASN A 77 -21.55 -2.51 23.96
CA ASN A 77 -22.84 -1.98 24.41
C ASN A 77 -22.79 -0.47 24.72
N LYS A 78 -21.65 0.03 25.22
CA LYS A 78 -21.44 1.47 25.47
C LYS A 78 -21.40 2.29 24.18
N GLU A 79 -20.79 1.78 23.11
CA GLU A 79 -20.78 2.46 21.80
C GLU A 79 -22.17 2.46 21.17
N ARG A 80 -22.91 1.35 21.27
CA ARG A 80 -24.30 1.30 20.80
C ARG A 80 -25.19 2.31 21.55
N GLN A 81 -24.96 2.50 22.85
CA GLN A 81 -25.69 3.47 23.68
C GLN A 81 -25.48 4.94 23.26
N LEU A 82 -24.39 5.26 22.55
CA LEU A 82 -24.16 6.63 22.05
C LEU A 82 -25.27 7.08 21.09
N PHE A 83 -25.84 6.14 20.32
CA PHE A 83 -26.81 6.41 19.26
C PHE A 83 -28.27 6.27 19.71
N VAL A 84 -28.53 6.03 21.00
CA VAL A 84 -29.90 5.99 21.54
C VAL A 84 -30.55 7.37 21.52
N LYS A 85 -29.78 8.42 21.81
CA LYS A 85 -30.25 9.82 21.84
C LYS A 85 -29.91 10.55 20.53
N TRP A 86 -30.45 10.08 19.41
CA TRP A 86 -30.16 10.63 18.08
C TRP A 86 -30.44 12.13 17.97
N ASN A 87 -31.57 12.60 18.50
CA ASN A 87 -31.96 14.01 18.42
C ASN A 87 -30.96 14.95 19.13
N ASP A 88 -30.32 14.47 20.20
CA ASP A 88 -29.28 15.22 20.92
C ASP A 88 -28.00 15.36 20.07
N ILE A 89 -27.70 14.36 19.22
CA ILE A 89 -26.59 14.41 18.26
C ILE A 89 -26.87 15.48 17.20
N VAL A 90 -28.06 15.44 16.60
CA VAL A 90 -28.45 16.39 15.55
C VAL A 90 -28.43 17.82 16.09
N SER A 91 -29.07 18.06 17.24
CA SER A 91 -29.17 19.40 17.84
C SER A 91 -27.81 19.98 18.19
N PHE A 92 -26.87 19.14 18.64
CA PHE A 92 -25.51 19.56 18.97
C PHE A 92 -24.72 20.07 17.77
N PHE A 93 -24.80 19.39 16.62
CA PHE A 93 -24.07 19.80 15.41
C PHE A 93 -24.75 20.95 14.65
N MET A 94 -26.06 21.17 14.86
CA MET A 94 -26.77 22.36 14.37
C MET A 94 -26.31 23.66 15.05
N GLU A 95 -25.79 23.59 16.28
CA GLU A 95 -25.19 24.74 16.94
C GLU A 95 -23.80 25.03 16.34
N HIS A 96 -23.72 26.17 15.66
CA HIS A 96 -22.56 26.63 14.92
C HIS A 96 -21.54 27.35 15.80
N ASP A 97 -21.94 27.82 16.99
CA ASP A 97 -21.06 28.38 18.00
C ASP A 97 -20.62 27.28 18.97
N TYR A 98 -19.34 26.89 18.87
CA TYR A 98 -18.76 25.86 19.73
C TYR A 98 -18.98 26.11 21.23
N ASN A 99 -18.98 27.39 21.67
CA ASN A 99 -19.12 27.73 23.08
C ASN A 99 -20.54 27.52 23.61
N LYS A 100 -21.54 27.44 22.71
CA LYS A 100 -22.94 27.19 23.06
C LYS A 100 -23.30 25.70 23.05
N ARG A 101 -22.41 24.85 22.54
CA ARG A 101 -22.61 23.41 22.53
C ARG A 101 -22.61 22.87 23.96
N THR A 102 -23.66 22.13 24.31
CA THR A 102 -23.83 21.51 25.63
C THR A 102 -24.09 20.01 25.48
N GLY A 103 -23.65 19.24 26.47
CA GLY A 103 -23.82 17.80 26.45
C GLY A 103 -23.01 17.11 27.54
N ARG A 104 -23.37 15.85 27.82
CA ARG A 104 -22.54 15.00 28.66
C ARG A 104 -21.20 14.72 27.97
N ARG A 105 -20.13 14.65 28.74
CA ARG A 105 -18.82 14.26 28.25
C ARG A 105 -18.60 12.76 28.44
N GLU A 106 -18.00 12.13 27.44
CA GLU A 106 -17.63 10.72 27.43
C GLU A 106 -16.12 10.62 27.20
N SER A 107 -15.49 9.66 27.87
CA SER A 107 -14.06 9.38 27.65
C SER A 107 -13.86 8.72 26.29
N LEU A 108 -12.88 9.19 25.53
CA LEU A 108 -12.42 8.47 24.34
C LEU A 108 -11.84 7.11 24.75
N LYS A 109 -11.98 6.12 23.87
CA LYS A 109 -11.36 4.81 24.07
C LYS A 109 -9.88 4.79 23.64
N ALA A 110 -9.18 3.72 24.01
CA ALA A 110 -7.78 3.48 23.65
C ALA A 110 -7.55 3.46 22.13
N GLU A 111 -8.56 3.04 21.36
CA GLU A 111 -8.55 3.00 19.90
C GLU A 111 -8.57 4.37 19.22
N TYR A 112 -8.50 5.48 19.97
CA TYR A 112 -8.27 6.83 19.42
C TYR A 112 -6.94 7.43 19.91
N ASP A 113 -6.12 6.66 20.63
CA ASP A 113 -4.86 7.03 21.30
C ASP A 113 -4.97 8.16 22.37
N ALA A 114 -6.05 8.95 22.33
CA ALA A 114 -6.37 10.01 23.28
C ALA A 114 -6.62 9.52 24.71
N ALA A 115 -6.81 8.22 24.92
CA ALA A 115 -7.15 7.65 26.22
C ALA A 115 -5.94 7.19 27.06
N LEU A 116 -4.74 7.10 26.46
CA LEU A 116 -3.57 6.47 27.09
C LEU A 116 -2.30 7.33 27.07
N GLN A 117 -2.29 8.51 26.44
CA GLN A 117 -1.18 9.47 26.54
C GLN A 117 -1.15 10.15 27.92
N ILE A 118 -0.77 9.37 28.93
CA ILE A 118 -0.28 9.88 30.19
C ILE A 118 1.20 10.24 29.95
N GLY A 119 1.52 11.52 29.73
CA GLY A 119 2.90 12.04 29.77
C GLY A 119 3.54 12.43 28.43
N THR A 120 3.58 13.75 28.20
CA THR A 120 4.49 14.61 27.40
C THR A 120 3.78 15.93 27.07
N ARG A 121 2.44 15.92 27.08
CA ARG A 121 1.57 17.11 26.91
C ARG A 121 0.84 17.54 28.20
N GLY A 122 1.29 17.07 29.36
CA GLY A 122 0.80 17.44 30.70
C GLY A 122 1.93 17.98 31.60
N PRO A 123 1.68 18.26 32.89
CA PRO A 123 2.71 18.80 33.80
C PRO A 123 3.95 17.91 33.84
N ASP A 124 5.11 18.55 34.07
CA ASP A 124 6.47 18.01 33.93
C ASP A 124 6.60 16.53 34.35
N PRO A 125 7.02 15.62 33.44
CA PRO A 125 7.23 14.21 33.76
C PRO A 125 8.27 13.96 34.86
N LEU A 126 9.16 14.91 35.17
CA LEU A 126 10.11 14.82 36.29
C LEU A 126 9.46 15.10 37.65
N ALA A 127 8.34 15.82 37.68
CA ALA A 127 7.65 16.19 38.92
C ALA A 127 6.74 15.07 39.46
N LYS A 128 6.34 14.11 38.60
CA LYS A 128 5.49 12.96 38.97
C LYS A 128 5.86 11.71 38.16
N PRO A 129 6.89 10.95 38.55
CA PRO A 129 7.35 9.78 37.80
C PRO A 129 6.30 8.66 37.71
N GLU A 130 5.28 8.62 38.59
CA GLU A 130 4.18 7.64 38.47
C GLU A 130 3.31 7.88 37.21
N VAL A 131 3.41 9.07 36.61
CA VAL A 131 2.75 9.47 35.36
C VAL A 131 3.43 8.83 34.14
N LEU A 132 4.67 8.33 34.26
CA LEU A 132 5.40 7.70 33.15
C LEU A 132 5.04 6.23 32.96
N ALA A 133 4.39 5.59 33.93
CA ALA A 133 4.02 4.18 33.91
C ALA A 133 2.49 4.03 34.06
N PRO A 134 1.72 3.92 32.96
CA PRO A 134 0.25 4.01 32.96
C PRO A 134 -0.49 2.87 33.68
N ARG A 135 0.20 1.99 34.43
CA ARG A 135 -0.37 0.71 34.88
C ARG A 135 -0.35 0.45 36.40
N SER A 136 0.35 1.21 37.23
CA SER A 136 0.44 0.87 38.68
C SER A 136 -0.48 1.67 39.61
N THR A 137 -1.08 2.79 39.17
CA THR A 137 -1.68 3.74 40.13
C THR A 137 -3.21 3.79 40.15
N GLY A 138 -3.92 3.09 39.26
CA GLY A 138 -5.40 3.14 39.21
C GLY A 138 -5.97 4.54 38.90
N GLU A 139 -5.14 5.46 38.42
CA GLU A 139 -5.46 6.87 38.30
C GLU A 139 -6.23 7.18 36.99
N LYS A 140 -7.54 7.42 37.09
CA LYS A 140 -8.45 7.72 35.96
C LYS A 140 -8.47 9.19 35.53
N ARG A 141 -7.62 10.04 36.10
CA ARG A 141 -7.72 11.52 36.03
C ARG A 141 -7.33 12.15 34.69
N LYS A 142 -6.88 11.37 33.69
CA LYS A 142 -6.30 11.89 32.43
C LYS A 142 -6.82 11.23 31.15
N HIS A 143 -8.06 10.73 31.15
CA HIS A 143 -8.70 10.36 29.88
C HIS A 143 -9.14 11.63 29.15
N PHE A 144 -8.80 11.78 27.87
CA PHE A 144 -9.42 12.82 27.05
C PHE A 144 -10.93 12.59 27.00
N GLN A 145 -11.68 13.63 27.36
CA GLN A 145 -13.13 13.61 27.40
C GLN A 145 -13.67 14.64 26.43
N ASP A 146 -14.57 14.21 25.56
CA ASP A 146 -15.28 15.08 24.63
C ASP A 146 -16.79 14.87 24.77
N TYR A 147 -17.58 15.75 24.18
CA TYR A 147 -19.03 15.58 24.11
C TYR A 147 -19.38 14.23 23.47
N PHE A 148 -20.35 13.52 24.04
CA PHE A 148 -20.70 12.19 23.53
C PHE A 148 -21.13 12.22 22.06
N GLN A 149 -21.65 13.34 21.58
CA GLN A 149 -22.00 13.57 20.17
C GLN A 149 -20.77 13.55 19.25
N GLU A 150 -19.66 14.17 19.67
CA GLU A 150 -18.36 14.13 18.98
C GLU A 150 -17.78 12.72 19.01
N VAL A 151 -17.91 12.00 20.13
CA VAL A 151 -17.51 10.59 20.26
C VAL A 151 -18.35 9.67 19.37
N ALA A 152 -19.66 9.93 19.25
CA ALA A 152 -20.55 9.20 18.36
C ALA A 152 -20.14 9.40 16.89
N ALA A 153 -19.87 10.64 16.49
CA ALA A 153 -19.36 10.94 15.15
C ALA A 153 -18.03 10.24 14.86
N ALA A 154 -17.05 10.33 15.78
CA ALA A 154 -15.78 9.62 15.63
C ALA A 154 -15.97 8.10 15.49
N THR A 155 -16.93 7.53 16.21
CA THR A 155 -17.24 6.08 16.16
C THR A 155 -17.77 5.67 14.79
N VAL A 156 -18.61 6.49 14.17
CA VAL A 156 -19.05 6.28 12.79
C VAL A 156 -17.87 6.38 11.82
N GLY A 157 -17.04 7.42 11.93
CA GLY A 157 -15.90 7.57 11.02
C GLY A 157 -14.83 6.49 11.16
N ARG A 158 -14.54 6.04 12.38
CA ARG A 158 -13.63 4.92 12.63
C ARG A 158 -14.13 3.62 11.97
N ALA A 159 -15.43 3.44 11.81
CA ALA A 159 -15.99 2.28 11.12
C ALA A 159 -15.64 2.22 9.62
N PHE A 160 -15.22 3.35 9.06
CA PHE A 160 -14.66 3.42 7.71
C PHE A 160 -13.16 3.19 7.68
N ALA A 161 -12.45 3.16 8.81
CA ALA A 161 -11.01 2.96 8.82
C ALA A 161 -10.61 1.58 8.31
N ALA A 162 -9.48 1.49 7.59
CA ALA A 162 -8.86 0.21 7.31
C ALA A 162 -8.24 -0.33 8.60
N ARG A 163 -8.64 -1.54 8.97
CA ARG A 163 -8.17 -2.27 10.14
C ARG A 163 -7.00 -3.15 9.76
N VAL A 164 -5.84 -2.89 10.31
CA VAL A 164 -4.62 -3.68 10.17
C VAL A 164 -4.43 -4.51 11.42
N ILE A 165 -4.30 -5.83 11.26
CA ILE A 165 -4.10 -6.76 12.38
C ILE A 165 -2.75 -7.44 12.20
N ASN A 166 -1.88 -7.27 13.18
CA ASN A 166 -0.63 -8.01 13.29
C ASN A 166 -0.68 -8.89 14.55
N ARG A 167 -0.59 -10.21 14.37
CA ARG A 167 -0.64 -11.19 15.46
C ARG A 167 0.74 -11.77 15.68
N THR A 168 1.26 -11.59 16.88
CA THR A 168 2.39 -12.38 17.40
C THR A 168 1.87 -13.39 18.42
N LYS A 169 2.64 -14.43 18.74
CA LYS A 169 2.20 -15.53 19.63
C LYS A 169 1.61 -15.08 20.97
N ARG A 170 1.98 -13.88 21.47
CA ARG A 170 1.54 -13.35 22.77
C ARG A 170 0.84 -11.98 22.69
N GLN A 171 0.82 -11.33 21.53
CA GLN A 171 0.30 -9.96 21.40
C GLN A 171 -0.46 -9.78 20.10
N THR A 172 -1.52 -8.98 20.13
CA THR A 172 -2.24 -8.53 18.94
C THR A 172 -2.07 -7.03 18.83
N ASP A 173 -1.46 -6.57 17.75
CA ASP A 173 -1.36 -5.15 17.39
C ASP A 173 -2.45 -4.85 16.36
N GLU A 174 -3.37 -3.98 16.73
CA GLU A 174 -4.53 -3.61 15.95
C GLU A 174 -4.43 -2.13 15.63
N MET A 175 -4.33 -1.79 14.34
CA MET A 175 -4.18 -0.44 13.85
C MET A 175 -5.36 -0.08 12.97
N TYR A 176 -5.87 1.14 13.09
CA TYR A 176 -6.89 1.70 12.23
C TYR A 176 -6.28 2.84 11.43
N ILE A 177 -6.55 2.87 10.12
CA ILE A 177 -5.95 3.82 9.17
C ILE A 177 -7.06 4.56 8.44
N LEU A 178 -6.96 5.90 8.37
CA LEU A 178 -7.86 6.76 7.61
C LEU A 178 -7.06 7.69 6.67
N PRO A 179 -7.57 7.95 5.45
CA PRO A 179 -6.98 8.94 4.57
C PRO A 179 -7.19 10.36 5.10
N ILE A 180 -6.24 11.24 4.79
CA ILE A 180 -6.33 12.68 4.99
C ILE A 180 -6.41 13.31 3.61
N PHE A 181 -7.22 14.36 3.49
CA PHE A 181 -7.48 15.02 2.21
C PHE A 181 -6.90 16.44 2.17
N GLU A 182 -6.76 17.00 0.97
CA GLU A 182 -6.46 18.43 0.77
C GLU A 182 -7.57 19.35 1.32
N GLU A 183 -7.34 20.65 1.31
CA GLU A 183 -8.20 21.67 1.94
C GLU A 183 -9.65 21.70 1.43
N ARG A 184 -9.89 21.28 0.18
CA ARG A 184 -11.22 21.25 -0.44
C ARG A 184 -11.45 19.96 -1.21
N PHE A 185 -12.51 19.24 -0.86
CA PHE A 185 -12.85 17.98 -1.49
C PHE A 185 -14.32 17.63 -1.32
N VAL A 186 -14.80 16.65 -2.09
CA VAL A 186 -16.19 16.18 -2.04
C VAL A 186 -16.21 14.72 -1.62
N LEU A 187 -16.59 14.45 -0.37
CA LEU A 187 -16.82 13.09 0.12
C LEU A 187 -18.13 12.56 -0.46
N SER A 188 -18.10 11.48 -1.26
CA SER A 188 -19.31 10.90 -1.84
C SER A 188 -19.41 9.40 -1.58
N GLY A 189 -20.58 8.95 -1.08
CA GLY A 189 -20.91 7.54 -0.92
C GLY A 189 -20.10 6.78 0.14
N PHE A 190 -20.39 5.48 0.26
CA PHE A 190 -19.61 4.58 1.11
C PHE A 190 -18.16 4.50 0.60
N LEU A 191 -17.20 4.68 1.50
CA LEU A 191 -15.84 4.22 1.29
C LEU A 191 -15.85 2.68 1.30
N GLU A 192 -16.06 2.11 0.12
CA GLU A 192 -16.01 0.66 -0.12
C GLU A 192 -14.58 0.28 -0.48
N TYR A 193 -13.74 0.09 0.54
CA TYR A 193 -12.46 -0.57 0.38
C TYR A 193 -12.37 -1.79 1.28
N THR A 194 -11.48 -2.73 0.92
CA THR A 194 -11.15 -3.87 1.78
C THR A 194 -10.79 -3.34 3.17
N ARG A 195 -11.48 -3.79 4.22
CA ARG A 195 -11.38 -3.15 5.55
C ARG A 195 -10.46 -3.87 6.52
N SER A 196 -10.02 -5.08 6.22
CA SER A 196 -9.17 -5.85 7.11
C SER A 196 -7.92 -6.30 6.38
N PHE A 197 -6.77 -5.94 6.90
CA PHE A 197 -5.46 -6.30 6.34
C PHE A 197 -4.60 -6.96 7.40
N SER A 198 -3.87 -7.99 7.00
CA SER A 198 -2.79 -8.56 7.80
C SER A 198 -1.68 -9.00 6.87
N HIS A 199 -0.44 -8.95 7.32
CA HIS A 199 0.69 -9.41 6.54
C HIS A 199 1.73 -10.04 7.48
N SER A 200 2.16 -11.27 7.18
CA SER A 200 3.13 -11.99 8.00
C SER A 200 4.50 -11.30 8.10
N SER A 201 4.86 -10.47 7.12
CA SER A 201 6.10 -9.68 7.15
C SER A 201 6.12 -8.59 8.22
N GLY A 202 4.96 -8.19 8.75
CA GLY A 202 4.83 -7.20 9.82
C GLY A 202 3.70 -6.18 9.61
N GLY A 203 3.38 -5.45 10.68
CA GLY A 203 2.30 -4.45 10.70
C GLY A 203 2.52 -3.29 9.74
N TYR A 204 3.76 -2.86 9.53
CA TYR A 204 4.08 -1.78 8.58
C TYR A 204 3.79 -2.19 7.12
N THR A 205 4.23 -3.38 6.70
CA THR A 205 3.89 -3.93 5.37
C THR A 205 2.38 -4.00 5.16
N ALA A 206 1.64 -4.44 6.18
CA ALA A 206 0.19 -4.48 6.13
C ALA A 206 -0.45 -3.09 6.06
N ALA A 207 0.12 -2.08 6.73
CA ALA A 207 -0.34 -0.69 6.65
C ALA A 207 -0.12 -0.08 5.27
N VAL A 208 1.04 -0.35 4.63
CA VAL A 208 1.30 0.08 3.25
C VAL A 208 0.35 -0.62 2.27
N LEU A 209 0.10 -1.92 2.44
CA LEU A 209 -0.91 -2.65 1.65
C LEU A 209 -2.31 -2.05 1.81
N ALA A 210 -2.69 -1.68 3.04
CA ALA A 210 -3.97 -1.02 3.31
C ALA A 210 -4.06 0.34 2.60
N ALA A 211 -3.05 1.19 2.76
CA ALA A 211 -2.99 2.49 2.11
C ALA A 211 -3.05 2.38 0.57
N LEU A 212 -2.24 1.50 -0.03
CA LEU A 212 -2.28 1.22 -1.47
C LEU A 212 -3.67 0.76 -1.93
N SER A 213 -4.32 -0.11 -1.16
CA SER A 213 -5.65 -0.61 -1.50
C SER A 213 -6.68 0.52 -1.46
N ILE A 214 -6.65 1.38 -0.43
CA ILE A 214 -7.51 2.57 -0.35
C ILE A 214 -7.30 3.49 -1.56
N LEU A 215 -6.04 3.81 -1.90
CA LEU A 215 -5.74 4.67 -3.05
C LEU A 215 -6.24 4.08 -4.38
N LEU A 216 -6.07 2.77 -4.58
CA LEU A 216 -6.56 2.09 -5.80
C LEU A 216 -8.09 2.05 -5.86
N ASP A 217 -8.77 1.84 -4.74
CA ASP A 217 -10.24 1.83 -4.66
C ASP A 217 -10.81 3.24 -4.90
N LEU A 218 -10.07 4.29 -4.52
CA LEU A 218 -10.43 5.70 -4.77
C LEU A 218 -10.24 6.16 -6.22
N ILE A 219 -9.67 5.36 -7.13
CA ILE A 219 -9.50 5.76 -8.54
C ILE A 219 -10.85 6.07 -9.22
N ALA A 220 -11.90 5.32 -8.88
CA ALA A 220 -13.24 5.52 -9.46
C ALA A 220 -13.93 6.80 -8.97
N LYS A 221 -13.55 7.28 -7.77
CA LYS A 221 -14.08 8.48 -7.13
C LYS A 221 -12.89 9.26 -6.53
N PRO A 222 -12.15 9.99 -7.37
CA PRO A 222 -10.86 10.54 -6.99
C PRO A 222 -11.02 11.57 -5.87
N LEU A 223 -10.43 11.26 -4.71
CA LEU A 223 -10.28 12.17 -3.59
C LEU A 223 -8.80 12.59 -3.48
N PRO A 224 -8.51 13.87 -3.20
CA PRO A 224 -7.14 14.37 -3.11
C PRO A 224 -6.50 13.93 -1.77
N VAL A 225 -6.12 12.66 -1.67
CA VAL A 225 -5.47 12.12 -0.47
C VAL A 225 -4.06 12.67 -0.38
N VAL A 226 -3.68 13.22 0.78
CA VAL A 226 -2.36 13.81 1.03
C VAL A 226 -1.47 12.94 1.92
N ASP A 227 -2.06 12.17 2.83
CA ASP A 227 -1.38 11.26 3.75
C ASP A 227 -2.42 10.34 4.39
N PHE A 228 -1.96 9.48 5.30
CA PHE A 228 -2.80 8.63 6.12
C PHE A 228 -2.51 8.85 7.60
N VAL A 229 -3.56 8.91 8.41
CA VAL A 229 -3.47 8.88 9.87
C VAL A 229 -3.75 7.50 10.39
N TYR A 230 -3.08 7.14 11.47
CA TYR A 230 -3.34 5.90 12.18
C TYR A 230 -3.54 6.11 13.67
N THR A 231 -4.23 5.16 14.25
CA THR A 231 -4.21 4.85 15.68
C THR A 231 -3.97 3.35 15.83
N ARG A 232 -3.21 2.94 16.83
CA ARG A 232 -2.86 1.55 17.09
C ARG A 232 -3.05 1.22 18.55
N GLU A 233 -3.45 -0.02 18.81
CA GLU A 233 -3.64 -0.59 20.13
C GLU A 233 -2.99 -1.97 20.14
N VAL A 234 -2.01 -2.16 21.02
CA VAL A 234 -1.35 -3.45 21.25
C VAL A 234 -1.96 -4.11 22.46
N LYS A 235 -2.57 -5.29 22.27
CA LYS A 235 -3.21 -6.09 23.31
C LYS A 235 -2.31 -7.26 23.71
N GLY A 236 -2.22 -7.52 25.01
CA GLY A 236 -1.51 -8.67 25.56
C GLY A 236 -2.32 -9.97 25.49
N PRO A 237 -1.79 -11.08 26.06
CA PRO A 237 -2.46 -12.39 26.05
C PRO A 237 -3.84 -12.36 26.70
N THR A 238 -4.02 -11.55 27.74
CA THR A 238 -5.27 -11.35 28.47
C THR A 238 -6.23 -10.36 27.79
N ARG A 239 -5.95 -9.96 26.53
CA ARG A 239 -6.66 -8.91 25.77
C ARG A 239 -6.66 -7.52 26.42
N GLN A 240 -5.83 -7.30 27.44
CA GLN A 240 -5.66 -5.97 28.02
C GLN A 240 -4.70 -5.11 27.18
N PRO A 241 -5.01 -3.83 26.93
CA PRO A 241 -4.18 -2.92 26.14
C PRO A 241 -2.85 -2.63 26.83
N ILE A 242 -1.75 -3.02 26.21
CA ILE A 242 -0.35 -2.78 26.60
C ILE A 242 0.13 -1.41 26.20
N PHE A 243 -0.16 -1.03 24.96
CA PHE A 243 0.36 0.18 24.35
C PHE A 243 -0.68 0.73 23.37
N SER A 244 -0.75 2.04 23.24
CA SER A 244 -1.39 2.68 22.09
C SER A 244 -0.47 3.73 21.51
N GLY A 245 -0.70 4.04 20.24
CA GLY A 245 -0.08 5.18 19.59
C GLY A 245 -0.95 5.70 18.47
N SER A 246 -0.77 6.96 18.09
CA SER A 246 -1.38 7.55 16.91
C SER A 246 -0.38 8.47 16.22
N GLY A 247 -0.64 8.74 14.95
CA GLY A 247 0.21 9.61 14.17
C GLY A 247 -0.14 9.57 12.69
N TYR A 248 0.84 9.99 11.90
CA TYR A 248 0.80 9.92 10.45
C TYR A 248 1.62 8.73 9.99
N LEU A 249 1.18 8.02 8.95
CA LEU A 249 1.97 6.95 8.34
C LEU A 249 3.15 7.50 7.53
N GLY A 250 3.13 8.78 7.15
CA GLY A 250 4.21 9.42 6.42
C GLY A 250 4.25 9.02 4.94
N LEU A 251 3.09 8.73 4.34
CA LEU A 251 2.96 8.24 2.96
C LEU A 251 2.71 9.37 1.96
N ARG A 252 3.13 10.60 2.29
CA ARG A 252 2.89 11.80 1.46
C ARG A 252 3.43 11.66 0.04
N HIS A 253 4.61 11.05 -0.09
CA HIS A 253 5.24 10.86 -1.39
C HIS A 253 4.44 9.88 -2.27
N LEU A 254 4.01 8.75 -1.70
CA LEU A 254 3.10 7.80 -2.37
C LEU A 254 1.81 8.50 -2.81
N CYS A 255 1.19 9.27 -1.92
CA CYS A 255 -0.05 9.98 -2.20
C CYS A 255 0.13 11.01 -3.33
N ALA A 256 1.23 11.76 -3.33
CA ALA A 256 1.54 12.73 -4.37
C ALA A 256 1.75 12.07 -5.75
N ILE A 257 2.50 10.97 -5.81
CA ILE A 257 2.71 10.22 -7.07
C ILE A 257 1.37 9.65 -7.57
N TRP A 258 0.57 9.08 -6.67
CA TRP A 258 -0.74 8.54 -7.00
C TRP A 258 -1.70 9.63 -7.51
N TRP A 259 -1.76 10.78 -6.83
CA TRP A 259 -2.63 11.87 -7.22
C TRP A 259 -2.27 12.41 -8.61
N LYS A 260 -0.97 12.56 -8.89
CA LYS A 260 -0.49 12.90 -10.23
C LYS A 260 -0.92 11.86 -11.28
N ALA A 261 -0.80 10.56 -10.96
CA ALA A 261 -1.21 9.48 -11.85
C ALA A 261 -2.70 9.53 -12.19
N VAL A 262 -3.54 9.87 -11.21
CA VAL A 262 -4.99 9.99 -11.37
C VAL A 262 -5.35 11.24 -12.19
N GLN A 263 -4.75 12.38 -11.90
CA GLN A 263 -4.99 13.64 -12.63
C GLN A 263 -4.57 13.55 -14.10
N GLU A 264 -3.41 12.95 -14.36
CA GLU A 264 -2.85 12.79 -15.72
C GLU A 264 -3.34 11.52 -16.42
N GLN A 265 -4.23 10.73 -15.80
CA GLN A 265 -4.75 9.45 -16.30
C GLN A 265 -3.65 8.44 -16.72
N ARG A 266 -2.51 8.42 -16.02
CA ARG A 266 -1.36 7.56 -16.33
C ARG A 266 -1.62 6.10 -15.95
N GLN A 267 -2.21 5.35 -16.88
CA GLN A 267 -2.57 3.94 -16.67
C GLN A 267 -1.39 3.04 -16.34
N GLU A 268 -0.20 3.32 -16.88
CA GLU A 268 1.03 2.55 -16.62
C GLU A 268 1.45 2.63 -15.14
N LEU A 269 1.42 3.83 -14.56
CA LEU A 269 1.71 4.06 -13.15
C LEU A 269 0.65 3.45 -12.22
N LEU A 270 -0.63 3.50 -12.62
CA LEU A 270 -1.70 2.80 -11.91
C LEU A 270 -1.53 1.27 -11.99
N ALA A 271 -1.05 0.75 -13.12
CA ALA A 271 -0.72 -0.67 -13.27
C ALA A 271 0.45 -1.09 -12.37
N LEU A 272 1.42 -0.21 -12.15
CA LEU A 272 2.50 -0.42 -11.19
C LEU A 272 1.98 -0.53 -9.75
N PHE A 273 1.10 0.38 -9.31
CA PHE A 273 0.48 0.28 -7.99
C PHE A 273 -0.36 -0.99 -7.83
N ARG A 274 -1.11 -1.38 -8.86
CA ARG A 274 -1.83 -2.67 -8.86
C ARG A 274 -0.88 -3.85 -8.75
N ASN A 275 0.27 -3.82 -9.42
CA ASN A 275 1.28 -4.88 -9.33
C ASN A 275 1.85 -5.00 -7.90
N PHE A 276 2.19 -3.87 -7.26
CA PHE A 276 2.64 -3.87 -5.87
C PHE A 276 1.56 -4.35 -4.89
N ARG A 277 0.32 -3.84 -5.02
CA ARG A 277 -0.81 -4.24 -4.18
C ARG A 277 -1.11 -5.73 -4.32
N ASN A 278 -1.11 -6.26 -5.54
CA ASN A 278 -1.37 -7.69 -5.79
C ASN A 278 -0.27 -8.56 -5.17
N PHE A 279 0.99 -8.20 -5.35
CA PHE A 279 2.11 -8.92 -4.75
C PHE A 279 1.99 -8.96 -3.22
N LEU A 280 1.85 -7.80 -2.57
CA LEU A 280 1.72 -7.72 -1.10
C LEU A 280 0.50 -8.48 -0.59
N ASN A 281 -0.62 -8.46 -1.33
CA ASN A 281 -1.81 -9.20 -0.93
C ASN A 281 -1.61 -10.73 -1.02
N GLN A 282 -1.01 -11.20 -2.11
CA GLN A 282 -0.76 -12.63 -2.36
C GLN A 282 0.29 -13.21 -1.41
N THR A 283 1.25 -12.40 -0.96
CA THR A 283 2.30 -12.81 -0.02
C THR A 283 1.96 -12.57 1.45
N SER A 284 0.69 -12.29 1.77
CA SER A 284 0.28 -11.98 3.15
C SER A 284 0.28 -13.18 4.11
N ASN A 285 0.30 -14.41 3.57
CA ASN A 285 0.15 -15.65 4.33
C ASN A 285 1.43 -16.01 5.12
N PRO A 286 1.32 -16.41 6.40
CA PRO A 286 2.46 -16.83 7.23
C PRO A 286 3.27 -18.02 6.69
N ASN A 287 2.70 -18.86 5.82
CA ASN A 287 3.40 -20.01 5.22
C ASN A 287 4.26 -19.64 4.01
N THR A 288 4.24 -18.38 3.60
CA THR A 288 5.06 -17.86 2.50
C THR A 288 6.54 -17.90 2.87
N ASP A 289 7.41 -18.21 1.91
CA ASP A 289 8.86 -18.30 2.14
C ASP A 289 9.47 -17.00 2.72
N GLU A 290 10.45 -17.13 3.61
CA GLU A 290 11.08 -16.02 4.32
C GLU A 290 11.75 -15.00 3.39
N GLN A 291 12.31 -15.44 2.26
CA GLN A 291 12.89 -14.53 1.26
C GLN A 291 11.81 -13.69 0.59
N VAL A 292 10.65 -14.29 0.30
CA VAL A 292 9.50 -13.57 -0.25
C VAL A 292 8.91 -12.60 0.77
N GLN A 293 8.84 -12.98 2.05
CA GLN A 293 8.47 -12.06 3.12
C GLN A 293 9.45 -10.88 3.22
N SER A 294 10.74 -11.15 3.10
CA SER A 294 11.76 -10.11 3.09
C SER A 294 11.61 -9.19 1.87
N LEU A 295 11.27 -9.73 0.70
CA LEU A 295 10.97 -8.95 -0.50
C LEU A 295 9.73 -8.06 -0.28
N ALA A 296 8.66 -8.58 0.35
CA ALA A 296 7.47 -7.80 0.68
C ALA A 296 7.76 -6.60 1.61
N ARG A 297 8.70 -6.73 2.56
CA ARG A 297 9.15 -5.60 3.39
C ARG A 297 9.80 -4.51 2.55
N TRP A 298 10.76 -4.88 1.69
CA TRP A 298 11.46 -3.92 0.84
C TRP A 298 10.55 -3.29 -0.23
N VAL A 299 9.57 -4.04 -0.75
CA VAL A 299 8.53 -3.47 -1.63
C VAL A 299 7.69 -2.45 -0.88
N ALA A 300 7.25 -2.74 0.35
CA ALA A 300 6.50 -1.77 1.15
C ALA A 300 7.33 -0.51 1.48
N ASP A 301 8.61 -0.67 1.82
CA ASP A 301 9.53 0.43 2.06
C ASP A 301 9.71 1.29 0.80
N PHE A 302 9.90 0.66 -0.36
CA PHE A 302 10.03 1.35 -1.65
C PHE A 302 8.74 2.10 -2.03
N VAL A 303 7.58 1.47 -1.87
CA VAL A 303 6.28 2.10 -2.17
C VAL A 303 6.06 3.33 -1.29
N ALA A 304 6.38 3.24 0.00
CA ALA A 304 6.23 4.35 0.92
C ALA A 304 7.20 5.50 0.63
N ASN A 305 8.46 5.15 0.34
CA ASN A 305 9.52 6.11 0.04
C ASN A 305 10.55 5.50 -0.94
N PRO A 306 10.42 5.76 -2.26
CA PRO A 306 11.32 5.26 -3.29
C PRO A 306 12.77 5.63 -2.99
N SER A 307 13.61 4.61 -2.83
CA SER A 307 15.01 4.78 -2.48
C SER A 307 15.90 3.76 -3.18
N VAL A 308 17.15 4.14 -3.41
CA VAL A 308 18.14 3.30 -4.11
C VAL A 308 18.38 2.01 -3.34
N ASN A 309 18.48 2.10 -2.01
CA ASN A 309 18.69 0.94 -1.15
C ASN A 309 17.52 -0.05 -1.22
N ALA A 310 16.28 0.44 -1.17
CA ALA A 310 15.11 -0.44 -1.28
C ALA A 310 15.05 -1.09 -2.67
N LEU A 311 15.36 -0.34 -3.73
CA LEU A 311 15.36 -0.84 -5.10
C LEU A 311 16.41 -1.95 -5.33
N GLU A 312 17.64 -1.75 -4.84
CA GLU A 312 18.67 -2.79 -4.87
C GLU A 312 18.24 -4.03 -4.09
N LYS A 313 17.62 -3.87 -2.92
CA LYS A 313 17.17 -5.03 -2.13
C LYS A 313 16.04 -5.80 -2.81
N ILE A 314 15.12 -5.09 -3.48
CA ILE A 314 14.08 -5.71 -4.32
C ILE A 314 14.73 -6.52 -5.43
N GLU A 315 15.68 -5.92 -6.15
CA GLU A 315 16.41 -6.55 -7.26
C GLU A 315 17.16 -7.81 -6.80
N GLN A 316 17.99 -7.70 -5.76
CA GLN A 316 18.76 -8.80 -5.18
C GLN A 316 17.87 -9.97 -4.72
N LEU A 317 16.81 -9.67 -3.98
CA LEU A 317 15.91 -10.71 -3.47
C LEU A 317 15.11 -11.34 -4.60
N LYS A 318 14.65 -10.55 -5.56
CA LYS A 318 13.93 -11.07 -6.72
C LYS A 318 14.80 -12.02 -7.53
N ALA A 319 16.07 -11.68 -7.80
CA ALA A 319 17.00 -12.55 -8.51
C ALA A 319 17.21 -13.89 -7.78
N ARG A 320 17.41 -13.84 -6.45
CA ARG A 320 17.62 -15.03 -5.60
C ARG A 320 16.37 -15.91 -5.52
N ILE A 321 15.19 -15.31 -5.40
CA ILE A 321 13.91 -16.03 -5.42
C ILE A 321 13.71 -16.66 -6.80
N PHE A 322 14.00 -15.94 -7.88
CA PHE A 322 13.91 -16.47 -9.23
C PHE A 322 14.82 -17.69 -9.42
N ALA A 323 16.08 -17.62 -8.97
CA ALA A 323 17.02 -18.74 -9.02
C ALA A 323 16.58 -19.95 -8.16
N SER A 324 16.11 -19.71 -6.93
CA SER A 324 15.64 -20.81 -6.08
C SER A 324 14.33 -21.42 -6.59
N SER A 325 13.48 -20.64 -7.26
CA SER A 325 12.21 -21.11 -7.83
C SER A 325 12.36 -22.09 -9.00
N GLN A 326 13.55 -22.16 -9.60
CA GLN A 326 13.86 -23.16 -10.64
C GLN A 326 14.06 -24.55 -10.04
N ASN A 327 14.49 -24.63 -8.78
CA ASN A 327 14.83 -25.90 -8.12
C ASN A 327 13.80 -26.30 -7.06
N GLN A 328 12.97 -25.36 -6.59
CA GLN A 328 12.05 -25.54 -5.48
C GLN A 328 10.74 -24.81 -5.75
N ASN A 329 9.61 -25.50 -5.56
CA ASN A 329 8.29 -24.87 -5.64
C ASN A 329 7.82 -24.49 -4.23
N LYS A 330 8.16 -23.26 -3.79
CA LYS A 330 7.73 -22.72 -2.50
C LYS A 330 6.60 -21.70 -2.64
N MET A 331 5.81 -21.58 -1.58
CA MET A 331 4.73 -20.60 -1.48
C MET A 331 5.25 -19.17 -1.66
N GLY A 332 4.61 -18.42 -2.55
CA GLY A 332 4.92 -17.02 -2.88
C GLY A 332 5.97 -16.81 -3.97
N TYR A 333 6.63 -17.87 -4.45
CA TYR A 333 7.64 -17.75 -5.52
C TYR A 333 7.01 -17.31 -6.85
N TYR A 334 5.83 -17.83 -7.17
CA TYR A 334 5.09 -17.42 -8.37
C TYR A 334 4.74 -15.92 -8.34
N ASP A 335 4.28 -15.42 -7.20
CA ASP A 335 3.90 -14.01 -7.03
C ASP A 335 5.13 -13.09 -7.08
N ALA A 336 6.25 -13.51 -6.49
CA ALA A 336 7.53 -12.81 -6.59
C ALA A 336 8.06 -12.75 -8.04
N ASN A 337 7.83 -13.80 -8.83
CA ASN A 337 8.20 -13.81 -10.25
C ASN A 337 7.30 -12.88 -11.09
N LYS A 338 6.03 -12.70 -10.69
CA LYS A 338 5.08 -11.78 -11.34
C LYS A 338 5.33 -10.30 -11.00
N LEU A 339 5.85 -10.01 -9.81
CA LEU A 339 6.23 -8.66 -9.40
C LEU A 339 7.19 -8.06 -10.43
N LEU A 340 6.91 -6.87 -10.99
CA LEU A 340 7.77 -6.19 -11.98
C LEU A 340 8.18 -7.10 -13.16
N SER A 341 7.24 -7.89 -13.68
CA SER A 341 7.48 -8.83 -14.80
C SER A 341 7.39 -8.19 -16.18
N LYS A 342 6.97 -6.92 -16.27
CA LYS A 342 6.86 -6.18 -17.53
C LYS A 342 7.83 -5.01 -17.53
N GLY A 343 8.51 -4.78 -18.66
CA GLY A 343 9.44 -3.65 -18.82
C GLY A 343 8.77 -2.28 -18.63
N GLU A 344 7.49 -2.13 -19.00
CA GLU A 344 6.69 -0.92 -18.76
C GLU A 344 6.63 -0.54 -17.28
N LEU A 345 6.42 -1.53 -16.40
CA LEU A 345 6.40 -1.30 -14.96
C LEU A 345 7.75 -0.81 -14.44
N ILE A 346 8.83 -1.28 -15.04
CA ILE A 346 10.20 -0.91 -14.66
C ILE A 346 10.54 0.50 -15.12
N LYS A 347 10.00 0.94 -16.26
CA LYS A 347 10.06 2.35 -16.69
C LYS A 347 9.36 3.26 -15.67
N GLU A 348 8.23 2.85 -15.13
CA GLU A 348 7.53 3.61 -14.09
C GLU A 348 8.28 3.58 -12.74
N VAL A 349 8.88 2.44 -12.36
CA VAL A 349 9.78 2.37 -11.20
C VAL A 349 10.95 3.34 -11.35
N ARG A 350 11.54 3.47 -12.55
CA ARG A 350 12.55 4.50 -12.85
C ARG A 350 11.99 5.91 -12.67
N ALA A 351 10.80 6.18 -13.19
CA ALA A 351 10.17 7.49 -13.10
C ALA A 351 9.81 7.90 -11.66
N MET A 352 9.58 6.93 -10.77
CA MET A 352 9.42 7.17 -9.33
C MET A 352 10.74 7.47 -8.61
N MET A 353 11.87 7.10 -9.20
CA MET A 353 13.21 7.39 -8.67
C MET A 353 13.64 8.82 -9.06
N GLN A 354 14.71 9.32 -8.43
CA GLN A 354 15.27 10.67 -8.60
C GLN A 354 15.19 11.22 -10.03
N PRO A 355 15.02 12.55 -10.22
CA PRO A 355 14.94 13.10 -11.55
C PRO A 355 16.24 12.79 -12.29
N ASP A 356 16.13 12.34 -13.54
CA ASP A 356 17.21 12.22 -14.52
C ASP A 356 18.03 10.91 -14.56
N LEU A 357 17.45 9.77 -14.18
CA LEU A 357 18.03 8.47 -14.54
C LEU A 357 17.94 8.23 -16.06
N PRO A 358 19.07 7.94 -16.75
CA PRO A 358 19.04 7.69 -18.19
C PRO A 358 18.25 6.43 -18.52
N GLU A 359 17.69 6.38 -19.74
CA GLU A 359 16.92 5.21 -20.17
C GLU A 359 17.84 4.00 -20.36
N VAL A 360 17.34 2.82 -19.94
CA VAL A 360 18.04 1.56 -20.16
C VAL A 360 17.90 1.19 -21.64
N PRO A 361 19.01 1.00 -22.39
CA PRO A 361 18.94 0.60 -23.79
C PRO A 361 18.32 -0.79 -23.92
N LEU A 362 17.16 -0.82 -24.55
CA LEU A 362 16.31 -2.00 -24.68
C LEU A 362 17.04 -3.19 -25.32
N GLU A 363 17.86 -2.93 -26.34
CA GLU A 363 18.59 -3.98 -27.05
C GLU A 363 19.66 -4.62 -26.19
N VAL A 364 20.29 -3.84 -25.30
CA VAL A 364 21.30 -4.35 -24.36
C VAL A 364 20.65 -5.21 -23.30
N SER A 365 19.54 -4.76 -22.69
CA SER A 365 18.87 -5.55 -21.65
C SER A 365 18.27 -6.85 -22.20
N LYS A 366 17.69 -6.82 -23.41
CA LYS A 366 17.25 -8.04 -24.13
C LYS A 366 18.41 -8.99 -24.41
N ALA A 367 19.54 -8.48 -24.91
CA ALA A 367 20.70 -9.32 -25.22
C ALA A 367 21.27 -9.99 -23.97
N VAL A 368 21.38 -9.27 -22.86
CA VAL A 368 21.81 -9.84 -21.57
C VAL A 368 20.80 -10.88 -21.07
N ALA A 369 19.50 -10.58 -21.10
CA ALA A 369 18.46 -11.52 -20.68
C ALA A 369 18.48 -12.82 -21.50
N LYS A 370 18.67 -12.70 -22.82
CA LYS A 370 18.81 -13.84 -23.72
C LYS A 370 20.08 -14.64 -23.43
N ALA A 371 21.21 -13.97 -23.24
CA ALA A 371 22.48 -14.60 -22.91
C ALA A 371 22.42 -15.39 -21.59
N LEU A 372 21.78 -14.85 -20.56
CA LEU A 372 21.55 -15.54 -19.30
C LEU A 372 20.64 -16.77 -19.46
N GLY A 373 19.67 -16.72 -20.39
CA GLY A 373 18.79 -17.85 -20.72
C GLY A 373 19.53 -19.08 -21.26
N PHE A 374 20.68 -18.89 -21.93
CA PHE A 374 21.54 -19.97 -22.42
C PHE A 374 22.52 -20.52 -21.36
N ASP A 375 22.54 -19.96 -20.14
CA ASP A 375 23.41 -20.41 -19.03
C ASP A 375 22.63 -20.88 -17.80
N GLU A 376 21.69 -21.81 -17.99
CA GLU A 376 20.78 -22.29 -16.93
C GLU A 376 21.46 -22.66 -15.60
N LYS A 377 22.67 -23.26 -15.63
CA LYS A 377 23.40 -23.65 -14.41
C LYS A 377 24.31 -22.55 -13.85
N GLY A 378 24.64 -21.52 -14.64
CA GLY A 378 25.65 -20.51 -14.32
C GLY A 378 25.14 -19.06 -14.31
N TRP A 379 23.89 -18.81 -14.74
CA TRP A 379 23.35 -17.47 -14.96
C TRP A 379 23.38 -16.64 -13.69
N MET A 380 23.07 -17.23 -12.52
CA MET A 380 23.06 -16.51 -11.25
C MET A 380 24.47 -16.01 -10.87
N ASN A 381 25.53 -16.76 -11.19
CA ASN A 381 26.91 -16.32 -10.99
C ASN A 381 27.26 -15.14 -11.90
N GLN A 382 26.78 -15.15 -13.16
CA GLN A 382 26.98 -14.04 -14.08
C GLN A 382 26.20 -12.80 -13.64
N PHE A 383 24.96 -12.99 -13.20
CA PHE A 383 24.10 -11.94 -12.68
C PHE A 383 24.67 -11.30 -11.41
N THR A 384 25.16 -12.11 -10.46
CA THR A 384 25.82 -11.62 -9.24
C THR A 384 27.09 -10.82 -9.55
N ARG A 385 27.81 -11.12 -10.65
CA ARG A 385 28.94 -10.29 -11.10
C ARG A 385 28.52 -8.93 -11.62
N LEU A 386 27.34 -8.83 -12.24
CA LEU A 386 26.76 -7.54 -12.62
C LEU A 386 26.30 -6.76 -11.39
N GLU A 387 25.62 -7.43 -10.45
CA GLU A 387 25.21 -6.87 -9.15
C GLU A 387 26.39 -6.26 -8.39
N ASN A 388 27.51 -6.99 -8.32
CA ASN A 388 28.71 -6.59 -7.57
C ASN A 388 29.62 -5.60 -8.30
N ALA A 389 29.29 -5.18 -9.53
CA ALA A 389 30.08 -4.17 -10.24
C ALA A 389 30.03 -2.83 -9.48
N THR A 390 31.19 -2.33 -9.04
CA THR A 390 31.29 -1.13 -8.20
C THR A 390 31.23 0.15 -9.01
N ASN A 391 31.62 0.12 -10.29
CA ASN A 391 31.54 1.26 -11.20
C ASN A 391 31.04 0.85 -12.59
N PHE A 392 30.63 1.86 -13.37
CA PHE A 392 30.02 1.66 -14.68
C PHE A 392 30.97 1.01 -15.71
N SER A 393 32.27 1.29 -15.65
CA SER A 393 33.27 0.67 -16.55
C SER A 393 33.37 -0.84 -16.32
N GLN A 394 33.47 -1.27 -15.06
CA GLN A 394 33.44 -2.69 -14.70
C GLN A 394 32.13 -3.35 -15.13
N PHE A 395 31.01 -2.65 -14.96
CA PHE A 395 29.69 -3.15 -15.38
C PHE A 395 29.64 -3.42 -16.88
N ILE A 396 30.08 -2.48 -17.72
CA ILE A 396 30.13 -2.65 -19.19
C ILE A 396 30.98 -3.86 -19.58
N GLN A 397 32.17 -4.03 -18.96
CA GLN A 397 33.04 -5.18 -19.24
C GLN A 397 32.35 -6.51 -18.91
N GLN A 398 31.55 -6.57 -17.84
CA GLN A 398 30.79 -7.79 -17.52
C GLN A 398 29.64 -8.01 -18.51
N VAL A 399 28.93 -6.95 -18.92
CA VAL A 399 27.89 -7.03 -19.97
C VAL A 399 28.46 -7.58 -21.28
N GLU A 400 29.60 -7.06 -21.74
CA GLU A 400 30.29 -7.55 -22.95
C GLU A 400 30.63 -9.05 -22.85
N ARG A 401 31.16 -9.48 -21.70
CA ARG A 401 31.51 -10.89 -21.45
C ARG A 401 30.29 -11.79 -21.43
N ILE A 402 29.17 -11.34 -20.88
CA ILE A 402 27.92 -12.12 -20.81
C ILE A 402 27.32 -12.25 -22.21
N ILE A 403 27.17 -11.14 -22.93
CA ILE A 403 26.59 -11.12 -24.28
C ILE A 403 27.42 -11.97 -25.26
N SER A 404 28.75 -11.81 -25.27
CA SER A 404 29.63 -12.58 -26.17
C SER A 404 29.54 -14.09 -25.92
N ARG A 405 29.50 -14.53 -24.65
CA ARG A 405 29.29 -15.93 -24.28
C ARG A 405 27.91 -16.44 -24.67
N GLY A 406 26.88 -15.61 -24.48
CA GLY A 406 25.51 -15.93 -24.87
C GLY A 406 25.36 -16.18 -26.36
N TYR A 407 25.89 -15.27 -27.20
CA TYR A 407 25.90 -15.44 -28.65
C TYR A 407 26.66 -16.69 -29.12
N TYR A 408 27.78 -17.00 -28.47
CA TYR A 408 28.53 -18.22 -28.80
C TYR A 408 27.71 -19.49 -28.52
N ARG A 409 27.00 -19.54 -27.38
CA ARG A 409 26.12 -20.66 -27.05
C ARG A 409 24.90 -20.75 -27.94
N GLU A 410 24.33 -19.61 -28.33
CA GLU A 410 23.24 -19.55 -29.31
C GLU A 410 23.67 -20.17 -30.64
N GLN A 411 24.85 -19.80 -31.17
CA GLN A 411 25.39 -20.40 -32.40
C GLN A 411 25.61 -21.92 -32.26
N GLN A 412 26.05 -22.36 -31.08
CA GLN A 412 26.24 -23.78 -30.77
C GLN A 412 24.92 -24.56 -30.75
N GLU A 413 23.85 -24.02 -30.15
CA GLU A 413 22.52 -24.65 -30.13
C GLU A 413 21.83 -24.61 -31.52
N GLU A 414 22.06 -23.58 -32.32
CA GLU A 414 21.49 -23.44 -33.67
C GLU A 414 22.25 -24.22 -34.75
N GLY A 415 23.32 -24.94 -34.39
CA GLY A 415 24.12 -25.73 -35.34
C GLY A 415 24.85 -24.90 -36.42
N LYS A 416 25.04 -23.60 -36.19
CA LYS A 416 25.73 -22.69 -37.10
C LYS A 416 27.25 -22.78 -36.91
N GLU A 417 28.02 -22.38 -37.92
CA GLU A 417 29.48 -22.24 -37.78
C GLU A 417 29.81 -21.27 -36.64
N LEU A 418 30.61 -21.74 -35.69
CA LEU A 418 31.01 -21.02 -34.48
C LEU A 418 31.96 -19.88 -34.86
N ASN A 419 31.46 -18.65 -34.89
CA ASN A 419 32.25 -17.47 -35.22
C ASN A 419 32.44 -16.55 -34.01
N ILE A 420 33.52 -16.79 -33.27
CA ILE A 420 33.89 -16.03 -32.06
C ILE A 420 34.09 -14.54 -32.38
N GLN A 421 34.64 -14.20 -33.55
CA GLN A 421 34.88 -12.80 -33.94
C GLN A 421 33.57 -12.04 -34.13
N GLN A 422 32.57 -12.67 -34.74
CA GLN A 422 31.24 -12.08 -34.90
C GLN A 422 30.49 -11.93 -33.57
N ALA A 423 30.65 -12.88 -32.64
CA ALA A 423 30.06 -12.77 -31.31
C ALA A 423 30.70 -11.62 -30.50
N LEU A 424 32.01 -11.44 -30.62
CA LEU A 424 32.75 -10.36 -29.99
C LEU A 424 32.43 -8.99 -30.59
N SER A 425 32.27 -8.87 -31.91
CA SER A 425 31.91 -7.60 -32.55
C SER A 425 30.51 -7.16 -32.12
N LYS A 426 29.50 -8.05 -32.20
CA LYS A 426 28.13 -7.75 -31.75
C LYS A 426 28.06 -7.35 -30.27
N ALA A 427 28.81 -8.03 -29.40
CA ALA A 427 28.87 -7.68 -27.98
C ALA A 427 29.49 -6.29 -27.76
N ARG A 428 30.54 -5.93 -28.50
CA ARG A 428 31.17 -4.60 -28.44
C ARG A 428 30.24 -3.51 -28.95
N ASP A 429 29.51 -3.75 -30.04
CA ASP A 429 28.58 -2.77 -30.61
C ASP A 429 27.45 -2.44 -29.63
N LEU A 430 26.86 -3.47 -29.01
CA LEU A 430 25.84 -3.29 -27.96
C LEU A 430 26.41 -2.57 -26.73
N ALA A 431 27.64 -2.91 -26.32
CA ALA A 431 28.28 -2.24 -25.19
C ALA A 431 28.70 -0.80 -25.47
N ASN A 432 28.98 -0.43 -26.73
CA ASN A 432 29.25 0.95 -27.11
C ASN A 432 28.04 1.86 -26.81
N SER A 433 26.81 1.37 -26.98
CA SER A 433 25.61 2.13 -26.58
C SER A 433 25.57 2.44 -25.07
N LEU A 434 26.16 1.58 -24.23
CA LEU A 434 26.30 1.86 -22.80
C LEU A 434 27.40 2.91 -22.54
N ARG A 435 28.50 2.86 -23.29
CA ARG A 435 29.64 3.79 -23.11
C ARG A 435 29.24 5.25 -23.39
N GLU A 436 28.30 5.49 -24.29
CA GLU A 436 27.75 6.82 -24.56
C GLU A 436 27.07 7.44 -23.33
N MET A 437 26.49 6.61 -22.46
CA MET A 437 25.84 7.04 -21.21
C MET A 437 26.81 7.23 -20.04
N ALA A 438 28.10 6.91 -20.20
CA ALA A 438 29.07 6.90 -19.11
C ALA A 438 29.22 8.27 -18.43
N LYS A 439 29.00 9.36 -19.18
CA LYS A 439 29.03 10.73 -18.64
C LYS A 439 27.87 11.01 -17.67
N ASN A 440 26.72 10.36 -17.85
CA ASN A 440 25.51 10.57 -17.05
C ASN A 440 25.45 9.66 -15.80
N LEU A 441 26.34 8.67 -15.70
CA LEU A 441 26.37 7.66 -14.64
C LEU A 441 27.68 7.70 -13.82
N GLN A 442 28.30 8.88 -13.72
CA GLN A 442 29.53 9.06 -12.94
C GLN A 442 29.28 9.07 -11.42
N ASP A 443 28.12 9.57 -10.99
CA ASP A 443 27.72 9.57 -9.59
C ASP A 443 27.38 8.14 -9.13
N GLU A 444 27.92 7.76 -7.97
CA GLU A 444 27.79 6.41 -7.42
C GLU A 444 26.32 6.07 -7.14
N LYS A 445 25.56 7.01 -6.56
CA LYS A 445 24.15 6.78 -6.21
C LYS A 445 23.29 6.62 -7.46
N THR A 446 23.52 7.46 -8.46
CA THR A 446 22.84 7.41 -9.76
C THR A 446 23.16 6.10 -10.51
N PHE A 447 24.43 5.69 -10.54
CA PHE A 447 24.83 4.41 -11.12
C PHE A 447 24.19 3.22 -10.40
N ARG A 448 24.18 3.21 -9.06
CA ARG A 448 23.53 2.15 -8.26
C ARG A 448 22.05 2.01 -8.58
N ALA A 449 21.33 3.13 -8.64
CA ALA A 449 19.92 3.15 -9.01
C ALA A 449 19.70 2.65 -10.44
N TRP A 450 20.46 3.17 -11.41
CA TRP A 450 20.37 2.76 -12.81
C TRP A 450 20.69 1.27 -12.99
N LYS A 451 21.72 0.76 -12.31
CA LYS A 451 22.11 -0.65 -12.32
C LYS A 451 20.99 -1.54 -11.81
N ALA A 452 20.35 -1.20 -10.68
CA ALA A 452 19.24 -1.97 -10.15
C ALA A 452 18.05 -2.01 -11.13
N ILE A 453 17.75 -0.88 -11.80
CA ILE A 453 16.70 -0.79 -12.83
C ILE A 453 17.06 -1.66 -14.04
N PHE A 454 18.30 -1.58 -14.51
CA PHE A 454 18.79 -2.42 -15.61
C PHE A 454 18.65 -3.90 -15.28
N LEU A 455 19.07 -4.32 -14.09
CA LEU A 455 19.01 -5.72 -13.66
C LEU A 455 17.57 -6.21 -13.48
N LEU A 456 16.67 -5.38 -12.95
CA LEU A 456 15.25 -5.68 -12.93
C LEU A 456 14.67 -5.82 -14.34
N ASP A 457 15.08 -4.97 -15.30
CA ASP A 457 14.62 -5.05 -16.69
C ASP A 457 15.10 -6.34 -17.36
N VAL A 458 16.35 -6.74 -17.10
CA VAL A 458 16.89 -8.05 -17.51
C VAL A 458 16.06 -9.19 -16.91
N LEU A 459 15.79 -9.18 -15.61
CA LEU A 459 14.97 -10.22 -14.95
C LEU A 459 13.55 -10.28 -15.50
N SER A 460 12.94 -9.15 -15.87
CA SER A 460 11.60 -9.13 -16.46
C SER A 460 11.53 -9.80 -17.84
N ARG A 461 12.66 -9.89 -18.53
CA ARG A 461 12.79 -10.43 -19.89
C ARG A 461 13.42 -11.82 -19.92
N ALA A 462 14.07 -12.23 -18.83
CA ALA A 462 14.78 -13.50 -18.75
C ALA A 462 13.78 -14.67 -18.83
N ARG A 463 13.80 -15.37 -19.96
CA ARG A 463 13.12 -16.67 -20.13
C ARG A 463 14.15 -17.75 -19.89
N ILE A 464 14.35 -18.13 -18.62
CA ILE A 464 15.20 -19.27 -18.31
C ILE A 464 14.36 -20.52 -18.51
N ARG A 465 14.74 -21.35 -19.49
CA ARG A 465 14.04 -22.59 -19.83
C ARG A 465 14.01 -23.47 -18.57
N ARG A 466 12.84 -24.01 -18.26
CA ARG A 466 12.71 -25.07 -17.24
C ARG A 466 13.21 -26.37 -17.86
N THR A 467 13.97 -27.16 -17.12
CA THR A 467 14.38 -28.50 -17.54
C THR A 467 13.15 -29.32 -17.95
N PRO A 468 13.21 -30.17 -19.00
CA PRO A 468 12.04 -30.83 -19.58
C PRO A 468 11.33 -31.88 -18.71
N SER A 469 11.67 -32.06 -17.44
CA SER A 469 11.04 -33.12 -16.62
C SER A 469 9.62 -32.78 -16.12
N GLU A 470 9.05 -31.63 -16.53
CA GLU A 470 7.67 -31.24 -16.22
C GLU A 470 6.87 -30.88 -17.48
N ALA A 471 7.33 -31.27 -18.67
CA ALA A 471 6.62 -31.03 -19.94
C ALA A 471 5.59 -32.13 -20.29
N VAL A 472 5.03 -32.81 -19.28
CA VAL A 472 3.88 -33.71 -19.45
C VAL A 472 2.80 -33.25 -18.49
N GLU A 473 2.00 -32.29 -18.94
CA GLU A 473 0.58 -32.09 -18.59
C GLU A 473 0.15 -30.75 -19.17
N THR A 474 -0.09 -30.72 -20.48
CA THR A 474 -1.05 -29.83 -21.17
C THR A 474 -1.07 -30.20 -22.66
N THR A 475 -1.40 -31.46 -22.95
CA THR A 475 -2.07 -31.81 -24.20
C THR A 475 -3.45 -32.31 -23.82
N ALA A 476 -4.40 -31.39 -23.74
CA ALA A 476 -5.81 -31.75 -23.79
C ALA A 476 -6.06 -32.46 -25.13
N PRO A 477 -6.67 -33.65 -25.17
CA PRO A 477 -7.19 -34.19 -26.41
C PRO A 477 -8.45 -33.41 -26.76
N GLU A 478 -8.44 -32.72 -27.90
CA GLU A 478 -9.65 -32.33 -28.61
C GLU A 478 -10.31 -33.59 -29.20
N GLY A 479 -11.60 -33.78 -28.94
CA GLY A 479 -12.41 -34.83 -29.55
C GLY A 479 -13.74 -35.03 -28.83
N ALA A 480 -14.80 -34.48 -29.41
CA ALA A 480 -16.18 -34.54 -28.94
C ALA A 480 -16.83 -35.93 -29.14
N GLU A 481 -18.08 -36.03 -28.65
CA GLU A 481 -19.10 -37.09 -28.86
C GLU A 481 -18.98 -38.27 -27.88
N GLU A 482 -20.00 -38.72 -27.14
CA GLU A 482 -21.46 -38.68 -27.31
C GLU A 482 -22.13 -38.89 -25.93
N ILE A 483 -23.23 -38.18 -25.66
CA ILE A 483 -24.14 -38.50 -24.56
C ILE A 483 -25.04 -39.63 -25.05
N GLN A 484 -24.97 -40.81 -24.41
CA GLN A 484 -26.05 -41.79 -24.42
C GLN A 484 -26.45 -42.12 -22.98
N THR A 485 -27.70 -41.77 -22.70
CA THR A 485 -28.56 -42.27 -21.62
C THR A 485 -28.70 -43.78 -21.65
N LEU A 486 -28.72 -44.43 -20.47
CA LEU A 486 -29.40 -45.70 -20.11
C LEU A 486 -29.23 -45.79 -18.58
N GLU A 487 -30.21 -45.42 -17.75
CA GLU A 487 -31.34 -46.24 -17.29
C GLU A 487 -31.02 -47.74 -17.05
N GLU A 488 -31.46 -48.17 -15.86
CA GLU A 488 -31.57 -49.54 -15.29
C GLU A 488 -30.40 -50.10 -14.47
N GLY A 489 -30.68 -50.28 -13.17
CA GLY A 489 -29.84 -50.92 -12.15
C GLY A 489 -30.19 -50.47 -10.73
#